data_AF-A0A016SUI8-F1
#
_entry.id   AF-A0A016SUI8-F1
#
_cell.length_a   1.000
_cell.length_b   1.000
_cell.length_c   1.000
_cell.angle_alpha   90.00
_cell.angle_beta   90.00
_cell.angle_gamma   90.00
#
_symmetry.space_group_name_H-M   'P 1'
#
loop_
_entity.id
_entity.type
_entity.pdbx_description
1 polymer ?
#
loop_
_entity_poly.entity_id
_entity_poly.type
_entity_poly.pdbx_seq_one_letter_code
_entity_poly.pdbx_strand_id
1 'polypeptide(L)'
;MLTLGTTAPSTHPLAERFSIEIQSDIEKNIDEYELFCVDMCEECEFVRRYNIAYGPRLMYVLFVLKRWLTAELFRFCRLTMEHIALLFLQFGLGMAKLPSDVSDANRIRLFPHKLMWNETADVVNHSVSDCGLALILFLRYLGSQQFSMCHSLDLSLQDGRPMPYPILMRQPIWEPLHQLAFRTYHHIAVSGRFDAIYVGDIVQDWSESESRDPIIVSSSLLRQNYGESPLSAHRILDLLQVTPSKLTALVPVTASFSRSGRASRRSSPATCTRTAATT
;
A
#
# COMPACT_ATOMS: atom_id res chain seq x y z
N MET A 1 -14.37 28.96 18.97
CA MET A 1 -13.14 28.41 19.56
C MET A 1 -13.36 26.92 19.79
N LEU A 2 -12.82 26.08 18.92
CA LEU A 2 -12.76 24.63 19.10
C LEU A 2 -11.30 24.22 18.91
N THR A 3 -10.71 23.78 20.01
CA THR A 3 -9.35 23.27 20.16
C THR A 3 -9.20 21.99 19.35
N LEU A 4 -8.47 22.05 18.23
CA LEU A 4 -8.03 20.85 17.53
C LEU A 4 -6.90 20.24 18.37
N GLY A 5 -7.13 19.02 18.85
CA GLY A 5 -6.13 18.26 19.59
C GLY A 5 -4.86 18.10 18.76
N THR A 6 -3.79 18.67 19.29
CA THR A 6 -2.41 18.36 18.93
C THR A 6 -2.17 16.88 19.20
N THR A 7 -2.45 16.03 18.21
CA THR A 7 -1.81 14.73 18.12
C THR A 7 -0.34 15.01 17.88
N ALA A 8 0.51 14.69 18.86
CA ALA A 8 1.95 14.82 18.75
C ALA A 8 2.41 14.24 17.40
N PRO A 9 3.24 14.97 16.61
CA PRO A 9 3.84 14.38 15.42
C PRO A 9 4.79 13.30 15.94
N SER A 10 4.37 12.04 15.93
CA SER A 10 5.32 10.93 15.94
C SER A 10 5.99 10.97 14.57
N THR A 11 6.92 11.90 14.38
CA THR A 11 7.64 12.11 13.13
C THR A 11 8.40 10.84 12.83
N HIS A 12 7.96 10.12 11.81
CA HIS A 12 8.66 8.95 11.31
C HIS A 12 10.04 9.43 10.80
N PRO A 13 11.16 9.11 11.46
CA PRO A 13 12.45 9.76 11.18
C PRO A 13 12.91 9.57 9.73
N LEU A 14 12.57 8.42 9.13
CA LEU A 14 12.80 8.18 7.70
C LEU A 14 11.99 9.12 6.81
N ALA A 15 10.75 9.46 7.19
CA ALA A 15 9.88 10.31 6.39
C ALA A 15 10.28 11.78 6.45
N GLU A 16 10.78 12.22 7.60
CA GLU A 16 11.36 13.56 7.77
C GLU A 16 12.63 13.69 6.92
N ARG A 17 13.57 12.74 7.04
CA ARG A 17 14.75 12.69 6.17
C ARG A 17 14.38 12.68 4.69
N PHE A 18 13.39 11.88 4.31
CA PHE A 18 12.95 11.81 2.92
C PHE A 18 12.37 13.14 2.43
N SER A 19 11.60 13.85 3.27
CA SER A 19 11.06 15.16 2.92
C SER A 19 12.16 16.19 2.65
N ILE A 20 13.25 16.15 3.43
CA ILE A 20 14.43 16.99 3.23
C ILE A 20 15.14 16.63 1.92
N GLU A 21 15.34 15.34 1.64
CA GLU A 21 16.00 14.91 0.39
C GLU A 21 15.15 15.26 -0.84
N ILE A 22 13.83 15.14 -0.78
CA ILE A 22 12.92 15.59 -1.85
C ILE A 22 13.05 17.10 -2.08
N GLN A 23 13.05 17.90 -1.02
CA GLN A 23 13.21 19.36 -1.13
C GLN A 23 14.55 19.71 -1.79
N SER A 24 15.65 19.13 -1.31
CA SER A 24 16.98 19.38 -1.88
C SER A 24 17.09 18.93 -3.35
N ASP A 25 16.51 17.79 -3.71
CA ASP A 25 16.49 17.30 -5.09
C ASP A 25 15.68 18.22 -6.02
N ILE A 26 14.55 18.75 -5.56
CA ILE A 26 13.75 19.72 -6.32
C ILE A 26 14.50 21.03 -6.47
N GLU A 27 15.13 21.54 -5.41
CA GLU A 27 15.94 22.77 -5.49
C GLU A 27 17.09 22.63 -6.50
N LYS A 28 17.73 21.46 -6.58
CA LYS A 28 18.76 21.17 -7.59
C LYS A 28 18.21 21.14 -9.02
N ASN A 29 16.95 20.76 -9.21
CA ASN A 29 16.30 20.57 -10.51
C ASN A 29 15.10 21.52 -10.69
N ILE A 30 15.22 22.76 -10.20
CA ILE A 30 14.08 23.68 -10.08
C ILE A 30 13.45 24.02 -11.44
N ASP A 31 14.25 24.18 -12.49
CA ASP A 31 13.76 24.49 -13.84
C ASP A 31 12.86 23.37 -14.39
N GLU A 32 13.25 22.11 -14.17
CA GLU A 32 12.46 20.94 -14.57
C GLU A 32 11.16 20.84 -13.75
N TYR A 33 11.24 21.17 -12.45
CA TYR A 33 10.09 21.19 -11.57
C TYR A 33 9.06 22.26 -11.95
N GLU A 34 9.51 23.47 -12.28
CA GLU A 34 8.61 24.55 -12.70
C GLU A 34 7.91 24.22 -14.02
N LEU A 35 8.66 23.71 -15.01
CA LEU A 35 8.10 23.24 -16.27
C LEU A 35 7.04 22.15 -16.04
N PHE A 36 7.38 21.15 -15.22
CA PHE A 36 6.45 20.09 -14.84
C PHE A 36 5.15 20.64 -14.20
N CYS A 37 5.27 21.67 -13.35
CA CYS A 37 4.10 22.25 -12.70
C CYS A 37 3.15 22.93 -13.68
N VAL A 38 3.70 23.64 -14.67
CA VAL A 38 2.93 24.27 -15.75
C VAL A 38 2.24 23.20 -16.57
N ASP A 39 3.00 22.24 -17.12
CA ASP A 39 2.48 21.18 -17.98
C ASP A 39 1.33 20.40 -17.29
N MET A 40 1.55 19.98 -16.04
CA MET A 40 0.53 19.24 -15.28
C MET A 40 -0.74 20.06 -15.02
N CYS A 41 -0.63 21.36 -14.76
CA CYS A 41 -1.79 22.21 -14.49
C CYS A 41 -2.55 22.59 -15.77
N GLU A 42 -1.88 22.58 -16.92
CA GLU A 42 -2.50 22.78 -18.24
C GLU A 42 -3.22 21.52 -18.71
N GLU A 43 -2.58 20.36 -18.60
CA GLU A 43 -3.14 19.08 -19.05
C GLU A 43 -4.25 18.58 -18.11
N CYS A 44 -4.08 18.74 -16.79
CA CYS A 44 -4.97 18.15 -15.79
C CYS A 44 -5.68 19.23 -14.96
N GLU A 45 -6.90 19.58 -15.36
CA GLU A 45 -7.73 20.59 -14.66
C GLU A 45 -7.91 20.27 -13.16
N PHE A 46 -8.11 19.00 -12.80
CA PHE A 46 -8.25 18.60 -11.40
C PHE A 46 -6.95 18.83 -10.61
N VAL A 47 -5.78 18.58 -11.20
CA VAL A 47 -4.49 18.84 -10.54
C VAL A 47 -4.35 20.33 -10.28
N ARG A 48 -4.68 21.19 -11.25
CA ARG A 48 -4.67 22.65 -11.06
C ARG A 48 -5.52 23.08 -9.86
N ARG A 49 -6.74 22.54 -9.74
CA ARG A 49 -7.63 22.87 -8.61
C ARG A 49 -7.07 22.42 -7.27
N TYR A 50 -6.56 21.20 -7.19
CA TYR A 50 -5.94 20.69 -5.96
C TYR A 50 -4.60 21.37 -5.65
N ASN A 51 -3.87 21.84 -6.65
CA ASN A 51 -2.64 22.61 -6.49
C ASN A 51 -2.91 23.98 -5.84
N ILE A 52 -4.04 24.64 -6.13
CA ILE A 52 -4.42 25.86 -5.40
C ILE A 52 -4.56 25.57 -3.89
N ALA A 53 -5.26 24.48 -3.53
CA ALA A 53 -5.53 24.14 -2.14
C ALA A 53 -4.28 23.63 -1.37
N TYR A 54 -3.46 22.80 -2.02
CA TYR A 54 -2.38 22.03 -1.38
C TYR A 54 -0.97 22.39 -1.84
N GLY A 55 -0.84 23.04 -2.99
CA GLY A 55 0.41 23.62 -3.46
C GLY A 55 1.57 22.62 -3.58
N PRO A 56 2.78 23.02 -3.13
CA PRO A 56 3.98 22.19 -3.16
C PRO A 56 3.81 20.80 -2.55
N ARG A 57 2.94 20.65 -1.53
CA ARG A 57 2.67 19.35 -0.90
C ARG A 57 2.19 18.29 -1.90
N LEU A 58 1.37 18.70 -2.87
CA LEU A 58 0.91 17.84 -3.95
C LEU A 58 1.99 17.74 -5.03
N MET A 59 2.47 18.89 -5.51
CA MET A 59 3.32 18.94 -6.70
C MET A 59 4.70 18.32 -6.51
N TYR A 60 5.29 18.41 -5.32
CA TYR A 60 6.58 17.77 -5.02
C TYR A 60 6.48 16.25 -5.16
N VAL A 61 5.42 15.68 -4.59
CA VAL A 61 5.18 14.24 -4.66
C VAL A 61 4.90 13.80 -6.10
N LEU A 62 4.07 14.54 -6.84
CA LEU A 62 3.80 14.23 -8.25
C LEU A 62 5.05 14.35 -9.13
N PHE A 63 5.94 15.31 -8.86
CA PHE A 63 7.20 15.46 -9.59
C PHE A 63 8.14 14.28 -9.35
N VAL A 64 8.32 13.85 -8.10
CA VAL A 64 9.12 12.65 -7.77
C VAL A 64 8.53 11.41 -8.44
N LEU A 65 7.22 11.22 -8.36
CA LEU A 65 6.54 10.12 -9.04
C LEU A 65 6.72 10.18 -10.57
N LYS A 66 6.67 11.38 -11.17
CA LYS A 66 6.93 11.56 -12.60
C LYS A 66 8.33 11.08 -12.98
N ARG A 67 9.36 11.52 -12.26
CA ARG A 67 10.76 11.14 -12.56
C ARG A 67 10.95 9.64 -12.44
N TRP A 68 10.54 9.06 -11.33
CA TRP A 68 10.64 7.61 -11.08
C TRP A 68 9.91 6.78 -12.14
N LEU A 69 8.63 7.09 -12.41
CA LEU A 69 7.83 6.31 -13.35
C LEU A 69 8.26 6.54 -14.81
N THR A 70 8.83 7.69 -15.15
CA THR A 70 9.39 7.92 -16.49
C THR A 70 10.63 7.06 -16.73
N ALA A 71 11.46 6.86 -15.71
CA ALA A 71 12.64 6.00 -15.79
C ALA A 71 12.26 4.51 -15.90
N GLU A 72 11.31 4.05 -15.09
CA GLU A 72 11.06 2.61 -14.88
C GLU A 72 9.84 2.06 -15.61
N LEU A 73 8.78 2.84 -15.78
CA LEU A 73 7.45 2.29 -16.09
C LEU A 73 6.80 2.81 -17.37
N PHE A 74 6.78 4.13 -17.61
CA PHE A 74 5.99 4.73 -18.68
C PHE A 74 6.41 4.31 -20.10
N ARG A 75 7.64 3.81 -20.27
CA ARG A 75 8.11 3.27 -21.55
C ARG A 75 7.44 1.94 -21.93
N PHE A 76 6.97 1.19 -20.94
CA PHE A 76 6.48 -0.18 -21.11
C PHE A 76 5.04 -0.36 -20.66
N CYS A 77 4.43 0.68 -20.09
CA CYS A 77 3.08 0.64 -19.53
C CYS A 77 2.22 1.78 -20.10
N ARG A 78 0.91 1.52 -20.23
CA ARG A 78 -0.08 2.53 -20.67
C ARG A 78 -0.53 3.49 -19.56
N LEU A 79 0.12 3.43 -18.40
CA LEU A 79 -0.10 4.37 -17.31
C LEU A 79 0.37 5.77 -17.73
N THR A 80 -0.42 6.79 -17.40
CA THR A 80 -0.10 8.20 -17.64
C THR A 80 0.03 8.90 -16.30
N MET A 81 0.63 10.11 -16.29
CA MET A 81 0.66 10.91 -15.07
C MET A 81 -0.73 11.29 -14.57
N GLU A 82 -1.69 11.48 -15.45
CA GLU A 82 -3.08 11.73 -15.08
C GLU A 82 -3.63 10.60 -14.19
N HIS A 83 -3.40 9.34 -14.58
CA HIS A 83 -3.80 8.17 -13.80
C HIS A 83 -3.13 8.15 -12.42
N ILE A 84 -1.83 8.43 -12.37
CA ILE A 84 -1.05 8.45 -11.13
C ILE A 84 -1.50 9.59 -10.21
N ALA A 85 -1.77 10.77 -10.76
CA ALA A 85 -2.23 11.94 -10.02
C ALA A 85 -3.62 11.70 -9.41
N LEU A 86 -4.56 11.12 -10.18
CA LEU A 86 -5.87 10.74 -9.65
C LEU A 86 -5.75 9.69 -8.54
N LEU A 87 -4.93 8.65 -8.75
CA LEU A 87 -4.72 7.60 -7.76
C LEU A 87 -4.10 8.15 -6.47
N PHE A 88 -3.12 9.06 -6.58
CA PHE A 88 -2.50 9.72 -5.43
C PHE A 88 -3.48 10.65 -4.70
N LEU A 89 -4.28 11.43 -5.42
CA LEU A 89 -5.32 12.27 -4.83
C LEU A 89 -6.38 11.43 -4.11
N GLN A 90 -6.86 10.35 -4.73
CA GLN A 90 -7.81 9.43 -4.09
C GLN A 90 -7.23 8.78 -2.84
N PHE A 91 -5.96 8.38 -2.88
CA PHE A 91 -5.24 7.88 -1.72
C PHE A 91 -5.18 8.94 -0.61
N GLY A 92 -4.72 10.15 -0.92
CA GLY A 92 -4.58 11.23 0.06
C GLY A 92 -5.91 11.75 0.62
N LEU A 93 -7.00 11.65 -0.13
CA LEU A 93 -8.37 11.94 0.33
C LEU A 93 -9.00 10.79 1.13
N GLY A 94 -8.34 9.64 1.20
CA GLY A 94 -8.89 8.42 1.81
C GLY A 94 -10.10 7.84 1.06
N MET A 95 -10.21 8.13 -0.25
CA MET A 95 -11.24 7.58 -1.14
C MET A 95 -10.84 6.26 -1.78
N ALA A 96 -9.53 5.96 -1.84
CA ALA A 96 -9.04 4.67 -2.27
C ALA A 96 -9.68 3.58 -1.39
N LYS A 97 -10.46 2.67 -1.99
CA LYS A 97 -11.07 1.55 -1.29
C LYS A 97 -9.96 0.63 -0.77
N LEU A 98 -9.57 0.77 0.49
CA LEU A 98 -8.94 -0.33 1.20
C LEU A 98 -9.99 -1.44 1.38
N PRO A 99 -9.69 -2.71 1.07
CA PRO A 99 -10.59 -3.81 1.38
C PRO A 99 -10.94 -3.82 2.87
N SER A 100 -12.24 -3.93 3.11
CA SER A 100 -13.10 -3.83 4.29
C SER A 100 -12.61 -4.05 5.73
N ASP A 101 -11.38 -4.51 6.01
CA ASP A 101 -11.03 -5.07 7.33
C ASP A 101 -9.95 -4.29 8.11
N VAL A 102 -9.68 -3.03 7.76
CA VAL A 102 -8.78 -2.19 8.57
C VAL A 102 -9.59 -1.09 9.26
N SER A 103 -9.71 -1.26 10.58
CA SER A 103 -10.18 -0.29 11.58
C SER A 103 -10.09 1.18 11.12
N ASP A 104 -11.18 1.93 11.34
CA ASP A 104 -11.35 3.37 11.08
C ASP A 104 -10.23 4.27 11.63
N ALA A 105 -9.36 3.76 12.51
CA ALA A 105 -8.27 4.48 13.14
C ALA A 105 -7.09 4.85 12.21
N ASN A 106 -6.98 4.26 11.00
CA ASN A 106 -5.80 4.40 10.12
C ASN A 106 -6.06 5.09 8.77
N ARG A 107 -7.16 5.83 8.62
CA ARG A 107 -7.42 6.62 7.41
C ARG A 107 -6.45 7.80 7.34
N ILE A 108 -5.27 7.56 6.78
CA ILE A 108 -4.31 8.61 6.41
C ILE A 108 -5.04 9.57 5.45
N ARG A 109 -5.35 10.77 5.94
CA ARG A 109 -5.89 11.87 5.14
C ARG A 109 -4.79 12.91 4.95
N LEU A 110 -4.04 12.76 3.86
CA LEU A 110 -3.04 13.75 3.43
C LEU A 110 -3.70 15.05 2.95
N PHE A 111 -4.89 14.90 2.37
CA PHE A 111 -5.73 15.98 1.87
C PHE A 111 -7.03 15.99 2.68
N PRO A 112 -7.15 16.87 3.70
CA PRO A 112 -8.30 16.88 4.60
C PRO A 112 -9.62 17.21 3.89
N HIS A 113 -9.56 17.97 2.80
CA HIS A 113 -10.73 18.51 2.10
C HIS A 113 -10.80 18.03 0.65
N LYS A 114 -11.86 17.27 0.34
CA LYS A 114 -12.22 16.96 -1.04
C LYS A 114 -12.89 18.18 -1.66
N LEU A 115 -12.39 18.63 -2.81
CA LEU A 115 -12.98 19.73 -3.56
C LEU A 115 -14.15 19.24 -4.41
N MET A 116 -15.31 19.89 -4.29
CA MET A 116 -16.47 19.61 -5.12
C MET A 116 -16.41 20.36 -6.46
N TRP A 117 -17.11 19.87 -7.48
CA TRP A 117 -17.27 20.57 -8.75
C TRP A 117 -17.90 21.94 -8.53
N ASN A 118 -17.31 22.99 -9.13
CA ASN A 118 -17.67 24.41 -8.94
C ASN A 118 -17.39 25.04 -7.57
N GLU A 119 -16.79 24.32 -6.62
CA GLU A 119 -16.30 24.92 -5.38
C GLU A 119 -15.02 25.73 -5.64
N THR A 120 -14.93 26.93 -5.05
CA THR A 120 -13.68 27.69 -5.05
C THR A 120 -12.68 26.97 -4.16
N ALA A 121 -11.51 26.67 -4.71
CA ALA A 121 -10.43 26.07 -3.93
C ALA A 121 -9.79 27.16 -3.07
N ASP A 122 -10.02 27.10 -1.76
CA ASP A 122 -9.30 27.94 -0.81
C ASP A 122 -7.96 27.30 -0.47
N VAL A 123 -6.96 28.15 -0.19
CA VAL A 123 -5.63 27.70 0.23
C VAL A 123 -5.74 27.10 1.64
N VAL A 124 -5.41 25.81 1.76
CA VAL A 124 -5.50 25.09 3.04
C VAL A 124 -4.13 24.97 3.70
N ASN A 125 -3.17 24.35 3.01
CA ASN A 125 -1.84 24.09 3.56
C ASN A 125 -0.84 23.75 2.46
N HIS A 126 0.25 24.53 2.39
CA HIS A 126 1.34 24.36 1.43
C HIS A 126 2.63 23.81 2.06
N SER A 127 2.57 23.36 3.32
CA SER A 127 3.74 22.79 4.01
C SER A 127 4.22 21.51 3.31
N VAL A 128 5.52 21.49 3.03
CA VAL A 128 6.26 20.38 2.44
C VAL A 128 6.83 19.39 3.47
N SER A 129 6.59 19.62 4.76
CA SER A 129 7.13 18.80 5.87
C SER A 129 6.72 17.33 5.79
N ASP A 130 5.59 17.03 5.15
CA ASP A 130 4.97 15.71 5.15
C ASP A 130 5.06 15.01 3.78
N CYS A 131 5.76 15.60 2.81
CA CYS A 131 5.85 15.05 1.44
C CYS A 131 6.51 13.66 1.42
N GLY A 132 7.56 13.46 2.20
CA GLY A 132 8.22 12.16 2.34
C GLY A 132 7.32 11.12 3.01
N LEU A 133 6.53 11.52 4.01
CA LEU A 133 5.55 10.64 4.63
C LEU A 133 4.45 10.24 3.64
N ALA A 134 3.91 11.22 2.90
CA ALA A 134 2.92 11.00 1.87
C ALA A 134 3.39 9.99 0.82
N LEU A 135 4.63 10.15 0.34
CA LEU A 135 5.18 9.28 -0.69
C LEU A 135 5.47 7.86 -0.15
N ILE A 136 6.05 7.72 1.05
CA ILE A 136 6.26 6.40 1.68
C ILE A 136 4.93 5.66 1.86
N LEU A 137 3.91 6.34 2.37
CA LEU A 137 2.60 5.73 2.60
C LEU A 137 1.90 5.37 1.28
N PHE A 138 2.08 6.20 0.25
CA PHE A 138 1.56 5.90 -1.07
C PHE A 138 2.24 4.68 -1.71
N LEU A 139 3.58 4.60 -1.64
CA LEU A 139 4.32 3.41 -2.10
C LEU A 139 3.91 2.16 -1.33
N ARG A 140 3.73 2.27 0.00
CA ARG A 140 3.23 1.18 0.83
C ARG A 140 1.83 0.74 0.40
N TYR A 141 0.95 1.69 0.06
CA TYR A 141 -0.38 1.40 -0.45
C TYR A 141 -0.33 0.68 -1.79
N LEU A 142 0.43 1.20 -2.77
CA LEU A 142 0.60 0.58 -4.08
C LEU A 142 1.22 -0.81 -3.99
N GLY A 143 2.20 -1.01 -3.11
CA GLY A 143 2.84 -2.31 -2.84
C GLY A 143 2.04 -3.23 -1.92
N SER A 144 0.85 -2.84 -1.47
CA SER A 144 0.07 -3.67 -0.53
C SER A 144 -0.59 -4.86 -1.24
N GLN A 145 -0.78 -5.95 -0.50
CA GLN A 145 -1.58 -7.10 -0.95
C GLN A 145 -3.00 -6.66 -1.33
N GLN A 146 -3.54 -5.68 -0.63
CA GLN A 146 -4.88 -5.14 -0.85
C GLN A 146 -5.01 -4.52 -2.25
N PHE A 147 -4.00 -3.75 -2.67
CA PHE A 147 -3.95 -3.18 -4.02
C PHE A 147 -3.83 -4.27 -5.09
N SER A 148 -3.02 -5.31 -4.84
CA SER A 148 -2.86 -6.47 -5.74
C SER A 148 -4.16 -7.27 -5.95
N MET A 149 -5.07 -7.29 -4.96
CA MET A 149 -6.33 -8.02 -5.05
C MET A 149 -7.44 -7.25 -5.80
N CYS A 150 -7.22 -6.00 -6.19
CA CYS A 150 -8.24 -5.18 -6.85
C CYS A 150 -8.42 -5.57 -8.33
N HIS A 151 -9.56 -6.15 -8.73
CA HIS A 151 -9.78 -6.47 -10.15
C HIS A 151 -9.80 -5.25 -11.08
N SER A 152 -10.28 -4.11 -10.59
CA SER A 152 -10.27 -2.83 -11.28
C SER A 152 -10.17 -1.67 -10.29
N LEU A 153 -9.66 -0.53 -10.76
CA LEU A 153 -9.55 0.71 -9.98
C LEU A 153 -10.40 1.79 -10.64
N ASP A 154 -11.34 2.36 -9.89
CA ASP A 154 -12.11 3.53 -10.30
C ASP A 154 -11.38 4.79 -9.85
N LEU A 155 -10.84 5.57 -10.79
CA LEU A 155 -10.16 6.83 -10.51
C LEU A 155 -11.08 8.06 -10.49
N SER A 156 -12.40 7.86 -10.53
CA SER A 156 -13.36 8.96 -10.37
C SER A 156 -13.20 9.65 -9.02
N LEU A 157 -13.07 10.97 -9.02
CA LEU A 157 -13.06 11.76 -7.79
C LEU A 157 -14.46 11.90 -7.16
N GLN A 158 -15.54 11.54 -7.88
CA GLN A 158 -16.92 11.68 -7.42
C GLN A 158 -17.24 13.10 -6.89
N ASP A 159 -16.74 14.12 -7.58
CA ASP A 159 -16.85 15.54 -7.20
C ASP A 159 -18.15 16.19 -7.68
N GLY A 160 -19.04 15.44 -8.33
CA GLY A 160 -20.31 15.94 -8.86
C GLY A 160 -20.19 16.63 -10.23
N ARG A 161 -19.06 16.48 -10.93
CA ARG A 161 -18.89 17.08 -12.25
C ARG A 161 -19.80 16.44 -13.31
N PRO A 162 -20.29 17.21 -14.31
CA PRO A 162 -21.23 16.72 -15.32
C PRO A 162 -20.68 15.53 -16.13
N MET A 163 -19.38 15.53 -16.40
CA MET A 163 -18.68 14.45 -17.10
C MET A 163 -17.51 13.97 -16.23
N PRO A 164 -17.71 12.94 -15.39
CA PRO A 164 -16.65 12.42 -14.54
C PRO A 164 -15.51 11.89 -15.41
N TYR A 165 -14.26 12.04 -14.94
CA TYR A 165 -13.11 11.44 -15.60
C TYR A 165 -13.32 9.93 -15.65
N PRO A 166 -13.52 9.32 -16.84
CA PRO A 166 -13.87 7.92 -16.93
C PRO A 166 -12.58 7.10 -16.89
N ILE A 167 -12.11 6.73 -15.70
CA ILE A 167 -10.88 5.93 -15.64
C ILE A 167 -11.06 4.76 -14.68
N LEU A 168 -11.61 3.69 -15.26
CA LEU A 168 -11.60 2.36 -14.68
C LEU A 168 -10.39 1.59 -15.22
N MET A 169 -9.33 1.50 -14.43
CA MET A 169 -8.12 0.76 -14.80
C MET A 169 -8.32 -0.74 -14.57
N ARG A 170 -7.91 -1.56 -15.54
CA ARG A 170 -7.91 -3.03 -15.44
C ARG A 170 -6.58 -3.53 -14.88
N GLN A 171 -6.60 -4.70 -14.26
CA GLN A 171 -5.42 -5.34 -13.67
C GLN A 171 -4.13 -5.30 -14.50
N PRO A 172 -4.12 -5.68 -15.79
CA PRO A 172 -2.88 -5.67 -16.57
C PRO A 172 -2.23 -4.29 -16.74
N ILE A 173 -2.99 -3.21 -16.51
CA ILE A 173 -2.50 -1.83 -16.64
C ILE A 173 -1.82 -1.36 -15.33
N TRP A 174 -2.40 -1.67 -14.17
CA TRP A 174 -1.85 -1.23 -12.88
C TRP A 174 -0.92 -2.26 -12.21
N GLU A 175 -0.96 -3.54 -12.61
CA GLU A 175 -0.13 -4.60 -12.02
C GLU A 175 1.38 -4.31 -12.08
N PRO A 176 1.95 -3.80 -13.20
CA PRO A 176 3.36 -3.42 -13.22
C PRO A 176 3.71 -2.30 -12.22
N LEU A 177 2.79 -1.36 -11.98
CA LEU A 177 2.95 -0.31 -10.96
C LEU A 177 2.98 -0.92 -9.55
N HIS A 178 2.10 -1.89 -9.26
CA HIS A 178 2.09 -2.62 -7.99
C HIS A 178 3.45 -3.28 -7.73
N GLN A 179 3.97 -4.03 -8.71
CA GLN A 179 5.23 -4.76 -8.57
C GLN A 179 6.43 -3.83 -8.38
N LEU A 180 6.47 -2.74 -9.14
CA LEU A 180 7.52 -1.72 -9.02
C LEU A 180 7.47 -1.02 -7.65
N ALA A 181 6.27 -0.62 -7.21
CA ALA A 181 6.08 0.01 -5.90
C ALA A 181 6.41 -0.94 -4.74
N PHE A 182 6.05 -2.22 -4.85
CA PHE A 182 6.41 -3.25 -3.88
C PHE A 182 7.93 -3.31 -3.72
N ARG A 183 8.70 -3.47 -4.81
CA ARG A 183 10.16 -3.54 -4.75
C ARG A 183 10.77 -2.25 -4.18
N THR A 184 10.33 -1.11 -4.69
CA THR A 184 10.83 0.21 -4.28
C THR A 184 10.58 0.47 -2.79
N TYR A 185 9.37 0.21 -2.31
CA TYR A 185 9.02 0.36 -0.89
C TYR A 185 9.86 -0.56 0.01
N HIS A 186 10.02 -1.83 -0.36
CA HIS A 186 10.80 -2.78 0.44
C HIS A 186 12.29 -2.40 0.46
N HIS A 187 12.85 -1.96 -0.67
CA HIS A 187 14.22 -1.46 -0.73
C HIS A 187 14.42 -0.25 0.20
N ILE A 188 13.51 0.75 0.15
CA ILE A 188 13.56 1.92 1.04
C ILE A 188 13.42 1.50 2.51
N ALA A 189 12.50 0.59 2.82
CA ALA A 189 12.25 0.14 4.19
C ALA A 189 13.44 -0.61 4.80
N VAL A 190 14.17 -1.39 3.99
CA VAL A 190 15.31 -2.19 4.44
C VAL A 190 16.61 -1.37 4.47
N SER A 191 16.87 -0.59 3.42
CA SER A 191 18.15 0.15 3.27
C SER A 191 18.13 1.55 3.88
N GLY A 192 16.95 2.16 4.03
CA GLY A 192 16.82 3.57 4.39
C GLY A 192 17.37 4.54 3.34
N ARG A 193 17.60 4.09 2.11
CA ARG A 193 18.05 4.89 0.97
C ARG A 193 16.90 5.17 0.01
N PHE A 194 16.93 6.31 -0.67
CA PHE A 194 15.88 6.77 -1.60
C PHE A 194 16.33 6.78 -3.07
N ASP A 195 17.51 6.22 -3.35
CA ASP A 195 18.04 6.00 -4.70
C ASP A 195 17.09 5.17 -5.59
N ALA A 196 16.38 4.19 -5.01
CA ALA A 196 15.39 3.37 -5.72
C ALA A 196 14.18 4.16 -6.28
N ILE A 197 13.95 5.41 -5.81
CA ILE A 197 12.93 6.30 -6.37
C ILE A 197 13.53 7.53 -7.05
N TYR A 198 14.83 7.48 -7.37
CA TYR A 198 15.57 8.54 -8.06
C TYR A 198 15.53 9.90 -7.34
N VAL A 199 15.55 9.89 -6.01
CA VAL A 199 15.66 11.10 -5.19
C VAL A 199 17.05 11.18 -4.58
N GLY A 200 17.68 12.35 -4.69
CA GLY A 200 19.02 12.61 -4.13
C GLY A 200 20.14 12.23 -5.09
N ASP A 201 21.35 12.07 -4.55
CA ASP A 201 22.53 11.74 -5.36
C ASP A 201 22.46 10.26 -5.76
N ILE A 202 22.02 10.02 -7.00
CA ILE A 202 21.90 8.67 -7.57
C ILE A 202 23.31 8.08 -7.70
N VAL A 203 23.64 7.12 -6.83
CA VAL A 203 24.85 6.31 -6.98
C VAL A 203 24.67 5.46 -8.24
N GLN A 204 25.43 5.78 -9.30
CA GLN A 204 25.34 5.11 -10.61
C GLN A 204 25.84 3.66 -10.61
N ASP A 205 26.43 3.18 -9.52
CA ASP A 205 26.93 1.80 -9.39
C ASP A 205 25.80 0.82 -9.03
N TRP A 206 24.97 0.49 -10.02
CA TRP A 206 23.98 -0.61 -9.97
C TRP A 206 24.37 -1.80 -10.84
N SER A 207 25.67 -2.04 -11.05
CA SER A 207 26.12 -3.16 -11.89
C SER A 207 25.75 -4.55 -11.32
N GLU A 208 25.54 -4.71 -10.01
CA GLU A 208 25.19 -6.01 -9.43
C GLU A 208 24.44 -5.81 -8.11
N SER A 209 23.13 -6.11 -7.99
CA SER A 209 22.52 -6.60 -6.72
C SER A 209 20.99 -6.75 -6.64
N GLU A 210 20.20 -6.66 -7.70
CA GLU A 210 18.81 -7.16 -7.64
C GLU A 210 18.52 -8.19 -8.72
N SER A 211 18.50 -9.46 -8.32
CA SER A 211 17.95 -10.50 -9.17
C SER A 211 16.50 -10.16 -9.48
N ARG A 212 16.17 -10.10 -10.76
CA ARG A 212 14.79 -9.90 -11.24
C ARG A 212 13.81 -10.96 -10.72
N ASP A 213 14.35 -12.07 -10.22
CA ASP A 213 13.64 -13.16 -9.57
C ASP A 213 13.73 -13.04 -8.05
N PRO A 214 12.59 -13.07 -7.32
CA PRO A 214 12.60 -13.08 -5.86
C PRO A 214 13.25 -14.36 -5.34
N ILE A 215 14.25 -14.22 -4.48
CA ILE A 215 14.85 -15.36 -3.77
C ILE A 215 13.89 -15.77 -2.65
N ILE A 216 13.15 -16.86 -2.86
CA ILE A 216 12.32 -17.46 -1.82
C ILE A 216 13.23 -18.24 -0.86
N VAL A 217 13.52 -17.67 0.29
CA VAL A 217 14.26 -18.36 1.36
C VAL A 217 13.27 -19.20 2.18
N SER A 218 13.18 -20.50 1.89
CA SER A 218 12.44 -21.43 2.76
C SER A 218 13.13 -21.54 4.11
N SER A 219 12.36 -21.52 5.21
CA SER A 219 12.87 -21.70 6.57
C SER A 219 13.57 -23.06 6.79
N SER A 220 13.31 -24.04 5.93
CA SER A 220 14.03 -25.32 5.91
C SER A 220 15.48 -25.21 5.40
N LEU A 221 15.82 -24.19 4.59
CA LEU A 221 17.16 -23.97 4.06
C LEU A 221 18.09 -23.27 5.05
N LEU A 222 17.55 -22.53 6.02
CA LEU A 222 18.34 -21.91 7.10
C LEU A 222 18.89 -22.93 8.11
N ARG A 223 18.47 -24.21 8.04
CA ARG A 223 19.00 -25.30 8.87
C ARG A 223 20.10 -26.12 8.21
N GLN A 224 20.41 -25.87 6.94
CA GLN A 224 21.51 -26.53 6.24
C GLN A 224 22.60 -25.52 5.93
N ASN A 225 23.83 -25.89 6.26
CA ASN A 225 25.00 -25.03 6.33
C ASN A 225 25.17 -24.12 5.11
N TYR A 226 25.60 -22.88 5.38
CA TYR A 226 26.11 -21.92 4.41
C TYR A 226 27.19 -22.56 3.53
N GLY A 227 26.85 -23.01 2.32
CA GLY A 227 27.81 -23.66 1.44
C GLY A 227 27.26 -24.21 0.12
N GLU A 228 25.95 -24.38 -0.04
CA GLU A 228 25.39 -24.83 -1.32
C GLU A 228 24.85 -23.67 -2.16
N SER A 229 25.24 -23.67 -3.44
CA SER A 229 24.86 -22.73 -4.48
C SER A 229 23.34 -22.51 -4.56
N PRO A 230 22.89 -21.32 -5.02
CA PRO A 230 21.46 -21.00 -5.10
C PRO A 230 20.69 -22.06 -5.90
N LEU A 231 19.56 -22.49 -5.33
CA LEU A 231 18.69 -23.52 -5.93
C LEU A 231 18.06 -22.98 -7.22
N SER A 232 18.18 -23.74 -8.32
CA SER A 232 17.56 -23.38 -9.59
C SER A 232 16.03 -23.48 -9.54
N ALA A 233 15.34 -22.63 -10.31
CA ALA A 233 13.87 -22.59 -10.37
C ALA A 233 13.23 -23.95 -10.72
N HIS A 234 13.89 -24.75 -11.56
CA HIS A 234 13.44 -26.11 -11.89
C HIS A 234 13.46 -27.04 -10.68
N ARG A 235 14.48 -26.95 -9.83
CA ARG A 235 14.60 -27.76 -8.62
C ARG A 235 13.55 -27.39 -7.56
N ILE A 236 13.16 -26.11 -7.52
CA ILE A 236 12.08 -25.62 -6.66
C ILE A 236 10.72 -26.16 -7.13
N LEU A 237 10.46 -26.15 -8.44
CA LEU A 237 9.24 -26.69 -9.01
C LEU A 237 9.14 -28.22 -8.82
N ASP A 238 10.24 -28.95 -8.97
CA ASP A 238 10.29 -30.39 -8.69
C ASP A 238 10.01 -30.69 -7.20
N LEU A 239 10.58 -29.91 -6.28
CA LEU A 239 10.31 -30.04 -4.85
C LEU A 239 8.83 -29.79 -4.52
N LEU A 240 8.20 -28.82 -5.17
CA LEU A 240 6.77 -28.51 -4.99
C LEU A 240 5.86 -29.57 -5.63
N GLN A 241 6.26 -30.17 -6.75
CA GLN A 241 5.51 -31.24 -7.43
C GLN A 241 5.53 -32.57 -6.66
N VAL A 242 6.51 -32.82 -5.80
CA VAL A 242 6.59 -34.04 -4.97
C VAL A 242 5.69 -33.96 -3.72
N THR A 243 5.17 -32.77 -3.38
CA THR A 243 4.34 -32.56 -2.18
C THR A 243 2.83 -32.89 -2.22
N PRO A 244 2.17 -33.37 -3.30
CA PRO A 244 0.76 -33.75 -3.20
C PRO A 244 0.55 -35.19 -2.70
N SER A 245 1.58 -36.04 -2.63
CA SER A 245 1.40 -37.48 -2.32
C SER A 245 1.72 -37.89 -0.87
N LYS A 246 2.23 -36.99 -0.02
CA LYS A 246 2.51 -37.28 1.40
C LYS A 246 1.51 -36.69 2.40
N LEU A 247 0.43 -36.05 1.95
CA LEU A 247 -0.66 -35.59 2.83
C LEU A 247 -1.75 -36.65 3.09
N THR A 248 -1.64 -37.85 2.50
CA THR A 248 -2.66 -38.92 2.63
C THR A 248 -2.31 -39.99 3.67
N ALA A 249 -1.28 -39.81 4.51
CA ALA A 249 -0.83 -40.82 5.46
C ALA A 249 -0.80 -40.33 6.92
N LEU A 250 -1.88 -39.69 7.40
CA LEU A 250 -2.10 -39.49 8.84
C LEU A 250 -3.59 -39.51 9.19
N VAL A 251 -4.24 -40.68 9.14
CA VAL A 251 -5.46 -41.03 9.91
C VAL A 251 -5.49 -42.57 10.01
N PRO A 252 -5.95 -43.27 11.10
CA PRO A 252 -6.65 -42.83 12.32
C PRO A 252 -5.98 -43.28 13.65
N VAL A 253 -6.35 -42.66 14.77
CA VAL A 253 -6.37 -43.37 16.06
C VAL A 253 -7.81 -43.39 16.56
N THR A 254 -8.44 -44.55 16.48
CA THR A 254 -9.70 -44.89 17.15
C THR A 254 -9.42 -45.90 18.27
N ALA A 255 -10.36 -45.93 19.22
CA ALA A 255 -10.52 -46.84 20.37
C ALA A 255 -9.90 -46.33 21.69
N SER A 256 -10.57 -46.34 22.85
CA SER A 256 -11.72 -47.13 23.27
C SER A 256 -12.38 -46.54 24.53
N PHE A 257 -13.69 -46.73 24.62
CA PHE A 257 -14.48 -46.65 25.84
C PHE A 257 -14.19 -47.89 26.71
N SER A 258 -13.89 -47.73 28.00
CA SER A 258 -14.06 -48.81 28.99
C SER A 258 -14.75 -48.27 30.25
N ARG A 259 -15.73 -49.04 30.73
CA ARG A 259 -16.68 -48.71 31.80
C ARG A 259 -16.49 -49.73 32.91
N SER A 260 -16.21 -49.28 34.14
CA SER A 260 -16.32 -50.04 35.41
C SER A 260 -15.80 -49.10 36.53
N GLY A 261 -16.43 -48.81 37.67
CA GLY A 261 -17.62 -49.31 38.33
C GLY A 261 -17.45 -49.15 39.86
N ARG A 262 -18.49 -48.66 40.54
CA ARG A 262 -18.74 -48.56 42.01
C ARG A 262 -18.07 -47.43 42.81
N ALA A 263 -18.66 -46.85 43.87
CA ALA A 263 -20.03 -46.76 44.41
C ALA A 263 -19.98 -45.91 45.72
N SER A 264 -21.08 -45.20 46.04
CA SER A 264 -21.67 -44.96 47.39
C SER A 264 -22.19 -43.51 47.50
N ARG A 265 -23.51 -43.26 47.27
CA ARG A 265 -24.60 -43.08 48.27
C ARG A 265 -24.43 -41.79 49.09
N ARG A 266 -25.41 -40.91 49.32
CA ARG A 266 -26.89 -40.86 49.44
C ARG A 266 -27.25 -39.35 49.32
N SER A 267 -28.43 -38.82 49.03
CA SER A 267 -29.84 -39.21 49.22
C SER A 267 -30.71 -38.17 48.49
N SER A 268 -31.79 -38.62 47.83
CA SER A 268 -32.97 -37.82 47.47
C SER A 268 -34.01 -37.92 48.63
N PRO A 269 -35.30 -37.52 48.52
CA PRO A 269 -35.99 -36.65 47.54
C PRO A 269 -37.01 -35.67 48.19
N ALA A 270 -37.62 -34.78 47.39
CA ALA A 270 -39.07 -34.46 47.39
C ALA A 270 -39.35 -33.27 46.44
N THR A 271 -40.48 -33.00 45.77
CA THR A 271 -41.69 -33.70 45.28
C THR A 271 -42.57 -32.59 44.65
N CYS A 272 -43.21 -32.83 43.48
CA CYS A 272 -44.42 -32.16 42.93
C CYS A 272 -44.38 -30.63 42.63
N THR A 273 -45.07 -30.01 41.66
CA THR A 273 -46.18 -30.34 40.71
C THR A 273 -46.42 -29.15 39.76
N ARG A 274 -46.93 -29.42 38.53
CA ARG A 274 -47.96 -28.69 37.69
C ARG A 274 -47.90 -27.13 37.56
N THR A 275 -48.24 -26.44 36.46
CA THR A 275 -49.19 -26.64 35.33
C THR A 275 -49.03 -25.50 34.27
N ALA A 276 -49.42 -25.79 33.02
CA ALA A 276 -50.13 -24.98 31.98
C ALA A 276 -50.07 -23.42 32.02
N ALA A 277 -49.65 -22.72 30.95
CA ALA A 277 -50.32 -22.41 29.66
C ALA A 277 -51.32 -21.22 29.70
N THR A 278 -51.28 -20.38 28.65
CA THR A 278 -52.18 -19.24 28.26
C THR A 278 -52.20 -18.03 29.22
N THR A 279 -52.19 -16.78 28.76
CA THR A 279 -52.70 -16.16 27.52
C THR A 279 -51.67 -15.35 26.76
#